data_AF-A0A833WTU4-F1
#
_entry.id   AF-A0A833WTU4-F1
#
_cell.length_a   1.000
_cell.length_b   1.000
_cell.length_c   1.000
_cell.angle_alpha   90.00
_cell.angle_beta   90.00
_cell.angle_gamma   90.00
#
_symmetry.space_group_name_H-M   'P 1'
#
loop_
_entity.id
_entity.type
_entity.pdbx_description
1 polymer ?
#
loop_
_entity_poly.entity_id
_entity_poly.type
_entity_poly.pdbx_seq_one_letter_code
_entity_poly.pdbx_strand_id
1 'polypeptide(L)'
;MLLLNWAMNWIIPRALMPLEISGQPVGEVRTVSDMHERKAAMAREADAFIALPGGYGTMEELLEMITWAQLGIHTKPVALLNVDGYYNCLLALFDNGVEEGFIKPVARRIVLSAPTAKELIIKMEQYIPFHEHVSSHESWQMEKLAFLGELGLPLNAKLQLTWISQGIINLMSWAPSL
;
A
#
# COMPACT_ATOMS: atom_id res chain seq x y z
N MET A 1 -14.37 25.51 17.10
CA MET A 1 -13.72 24.71 18.16
C MET A 1 -14.40 23.34 18.19
N LEU A 2 -13.96 22.42 17.34
CA LEU A 2 -14.42 21.02 17.31
C LEU A 2 -13.25 20.18 17.83
N LEU A 3 -13.36 19.75 19.08
CA LEU A 3 -12.44 18.84 19.74
C LEU A 3 -12.80 17.42 19.27
N LEU A 4 -12.10 16.92 18.26
CA LEU A 4 -12.02 15.48 18.01
C LEU A 4 -10.73 15.00 18.66
N ASN A 5 -10.89 14.27 19.75
CA ASN A 5 -9.83 13.73 20.59
C ASN A 5 -9.19 12.50 19.92
N TRP A 6 -8.66 12.66 18.70
CA TRP A 6 -7.78 11.67 18.11
C TRP A 6 -6.48 11.73 18.91
N ALA A 7 -6.16 10.69 19.68
CA ALA A 7 -4.82 10.55 20.20
C ALA A 7 -3.87 10.45 18.99
N MET A 8 -3.17 11.54 18.67
CA MET A 8 -2.10 11.54 17.68
C MET A 8 -0.94 10.75 18.27
N ASN A 9 -0.94 9.44 18.07
CA ASN A 9 0.14 8.58 18.47
C ASN A 9 1.12 8.45 17.30
N TRP A 10 2.27 9.10 17.44
CA TRP A 10 3.36 8.97 16.49
C TRP A 10 4.14 7.71 16.81
N ILE A 11 4.24 6.78 15.85
CA ILE A 11 5.07 5.58 15.99
C ILE A 11 6.31 5.78 15.13
N ILE A 12 7.48 5.89 15.76
CA ILE A 12 8.73 6.28 15.08
C ILE A 12 9.83 5.27 15.40
N PRO A 13 10.52 4.70 14.41
CA PRO A 13 11.70 3.87 14.65
C PRO A 13 12.82 4.72 15.22
N ARG A 14 13.55 4.17 16.18
CA ARG A 14 14.66 4.87 16.85
C ARG A 14 15.68 5.46 15.86
N ALA A 15 15.92 4.78 14.75
CA ALA A 15 16.86 5.20 13.71
C ALA A 15 16.42 6.46 12.92
N LEU A 16 15.11 6.74 12.87
CA LEU A 16 14.54 7.83 12.07
C LEU A 16 14.14 9.06 12.89
N MET A 17 14.22 9.00 14.23
CA MET A 17 13.92 10.14 15.10
C MET A 17 14.62 11.45 14.69
N PRO A 18 15.92 11.46 14.31
CA PRO A 18 16.60 12.70 13.90
C PRO A 18 16.16 13.24 12.53
N LEU A 19 15.53 12.40 11.70
CA LEU A 19 15.19 12.71 10.30
C LEU A 19 13.70 13.06 10.13
N GLU A 20 12.81 12.42 10.90
CA GLU A 20 11.36 12.57 10.76
C GLU A 20 10.76 13.61 11.72
N ILE A 21 11.42 13.93 12.83
CA ILE A 21 10.90 14.90 13.81
C ILE A 21 11.54 16.28 13.58
N SER A 22 10.92 17.10 12.75
CA SER A 22 11.26 18.52 12.60
C SER A 22 10.30 19.40 13.43
N GLY A 23 10.51 19.42 14.76
CA GLY A 23 9.72 20.27 15.67
C GLY A 23 9.22 19.55 16.91
N GLN A 24 8.26 20.16 17.63
CA GLN A 24 7.61 19.49 18.76
C GLN A 24 6.46 18.62 18.23
N PRO A 25 6.45 17.31 18.53
CA PRO A 25 5.37 16.42 18.13
C PRO A 25 4.08 16.82 18.84
N VAL A 26 2.96 16.75 18.12
CA VAL A 26 1.63 16.91 18.70
C VAL A 26 1.14 15.52 19.08
N GLY A 27 0.91 15.29 20.38
CA GLY A 27 0.47 13.99 20.92
C GLY A 27 1.60 13.14 21.50
N GLU A 28 1.34 11.85 21.73
CA GLU A 28 2.31 10.91 22.30
C GLU A 28 3.22 10.35 21.19
N VAL A 29 4.52 10.24 21.46
CA VAL A 29 5.47 9.60 20.54
C VAL A 29 5.93 8.28 21.13
N ARG A 30 5.57 7.17 20.48
CA ARG A 30 6.07 5.84 20.78
C ARG A 30 7.25 5.50 19.89
N THR A 31 8.40 5.27 20.50
CA THR A 31 9.58 4.78 19.77
C THR A 31 9.57 3.25 19.65
N VAL A 32 9.85 2.74 18.46
CA VAL A 32 9.94 1.29 18.16
C VAL A 32 11.35 0.89 17.71
N SER A 33 11.66 -0.41 17.71
CA SER A 33 12.99 -0.92 17.37
C SER A 33 13.36 -0.70 15.91
N ASP A 34 12.40 -0.91 15.01
CA ASP A 34 12.61 -0.93 13.56
C ASP A 34 11.33 -0.60 12.77
N MET A 35 11.45 -0.56 11.44
CA MET A 35 10.34 -0.26 10.53
C MET A 35 9.24 -1.34 10.54
N HIS A 36 9.55 -2.61 10.79
CA HIS A 36 8.52 -3.66 10.79
C HIS A 36 7.63 -3.53 12.02
N GLU A 37 8.22 -3.29 13.19
CA GLU A 37 7.45 -3.01 14.40
C GLU A 37 6.61 -1.73 14.23
N ARG A 38 7.17 -0.69 13.60
CA ARG A 38 6.45 0.56 13.27
C ARG A 38 5.19 0.26 12.47
N LYS A 39 5.33 -0.42 11.33
CA LYS A 39 4.22 -0.71 10.41
C LYS A 39 3.18 -1.61 11.08
N ALA A 40 3.60 -2.65 11.81
CA ALA A 40 2.69 -3.54 12.51
C ALA A 40 1.89 -2.82 13.61
N ALA A 41 2.53 -1.92 14.37
CA ALA A 41 1.86 -1.13 15.39
C ALA A 41 0.88 -0.12 14.77
N MET A 42 1.31 0.61 13.73
CA MET A 42 0.43 1.54 12.99
C MET A 42 -0.78 0.80 12.41
N ALA A 43 -0.58 -0.38 11.83
CA ALA A 43 -1.65 -1.14 11.24
C ALA A 43 -2.63 -1.73 12.27
N ARG A 44 -2.17 -2.06 13.48
CA ARG A 44 -3.06 -2.51 14.57
C ARG A 44 -3.88 -1.36 15.15
N GLU A 45 -3.26 -0.22 15.39
CA GLU A 45 -3.85 0.91 16.11
C GLU A 45 -4.70 1.83 15.23
N ALA A 46 -4.43 1.92 13.93
CA ALA A 46 -5.18 2.78 13.03
C ALA A 46 -6.58 2.22 12.75
N ASP A 47 -7.61 3.05 12.68
CA ASP A 47 -8.94 2.63 12.19
C ASP A 47 -9.03 2.65 10.66
N ALA A 48 -8.12 3.39 10.02
CA ALA A 48 -8.06 3.58 8.58
C ALA A 48 -6.69 4.07 8.13
N PHE A 49 -6.41 3.94 6.83
CA PHE A 49 -5.18 4.43 6.21
C PHE A 49 -5.50 5.49 5.16
N ILE A 50 -4.89 6.67 5.29
CA ILE A 50 -5.05 7.77 4.33
C ILE A 50 -3.66 8.20 3.84
N ALA A 51 -3.42 8.10 2.54
CA ALA A 51 -2.23 8.65 1.92
C ALA A 51 -2.49 10.08 1.43
N LEU A 52 -1.68 11.01 1.90
CA LEU A 52 -1.59 12.39 1.38
C LEU A 52 -0.49 12.45 0.31
N PRO A 53 -0.53 13.43 -0.63
CA PRO A 53 0.51 13.60 -1.63
C PRO A 53 1.92 13.52 -1.04
N GLY A 54 2.72 12.60 -1.56
CA GLY A 54 4.00 12.21 -0.96
C GLY A 54 4.82 11.36 -1.92
N GLY A 55 6.11 11.22 -1.61
CA GLY A 55 7.07 10.49 -2.46
C GLY A 55 7.01 8.97 -2.28
N TYR A 56 8.13 8.31 -2.61
CA TYR A 56 8.24 6.85 -2.60
C TYR A 56 7.91 6.20 -1.25
N GLY A 57 8.27 6.82 -0.12
CA GLY A 57 7.94 6.29 1.20
C GLY A 57 6.43 6.14 1.41
N THR A 58 5.67 7.19 1.08
CA THR A 58 4.20 7.15 1.17
C THR A 58 3.59 6.14 0.19
N MET A 59 4.15 6.00 -1.01
CA MET A 59 3.69 5.00 -1.97
C MET A 59 3.96 3.57 -1.50
N GLU A 60 5.11 3.32 -0.88
CA GLU A 60 5.48 2.01 -0.32
C GLU A 60 4.53 1.60 0.79
N GLU A 61 4.30 2.48 1.76
CA GLU A 61 3.36 2.26 2.87
C GLU A 61 1.92 2.02 2.36
N LEU A 62 1.48 2.80 1.37
CA LEU A 62 0.17 2.64 0.75
C LEU A 62 0.01 1.26 0.08
N LEU A 63 0.97 0.86 -0.75
CA LEU A 63 0.90 -0.41 -1.48
C LEU A 63 0.95 -1.61 -0.54
N GLU A 64 1.67 -1.49 0.59
CA GLU A 64 1.67 -2.52 1.63
C GLU A 64 0.28 -2.69 2.25
N MET A 65 -0.40 -1.59 2.62
CA MET A 65 -1.76 -1.66 3.18
C MET A 65 -2.79 -2.17 2.16
N ILE A 66 -2.65 -1.82 0.88
CA ILE A 66 -3.48 -2.41 -0.18
C ILE A 66 -3.29 -3.92 -0.25
N THR A 67 -2.04 -4.37 -0.18
CA THR A 67 -1.70 -5.80 -0.24
C THR A 67 -2.27 -6.54 0.98
N TRP A 68 -2.17 -5.97 2.17
CA TRP A 68 -2.70 -6.58 3.39
C TRP A 68 -4.23 -6.66 3.38
N ALA A 69 -4.91 -5.63 2.90
CA ALA A 69 -6.35 -5.67 2.66
C ALA A 69 -6.73 -6.76 1.65
N GLN A 70 -5.96 -6.87 0.55
CA GLN A 70 -6.18 -7.90 -0.47
C GLN A 70 -5.99 -9.32 0.07
N LEU A 71 -5.03 -9.52 0.97
CA LEU A 71 -4.78 -10.80 1.65
C LEU A 71 -5.77 -11.09 2.79
N GLY A 72 -6.67 -10.14 3.12
CA GLY A 72 -7.63 -10.28 4.21
C GLY A 72 -7.02 -10.11 5.61
N ILE A 73 -5.80 -9.59 5.72
CA ILE A 73 -5.10 -9.36 7.00
C ILE A 73 -5.79 -8.24 7.79
N HIS A 74 -6.40 -7.28 7.10
CA HIS A 74 -7.27 -6.28 7.72
C HIS A 74 -8.45 -5.93 6.82
N THR A 75 -9.46 -5.33 7.43
CA THR A 75 -10.70 -4.88 6.79
C THR A 75 -10.86 -3.36 6.81
N LYS A 76 -9.83 -2.65 7.26
CA LYS A 76 -9.79 -1.20 7.40
C LYS A 76 -9.74 -0.49 6.04
N PRO A 77 -10.44 0.65 5.85
CA PRO A 77 -10.42 1.38 4.58
C PRO A 77 -9.03 1.93 4.27
N VAL A 78 -8.63 1.83 3.00
CA VAL A 78 -7.40 2.40 2.45
C VAL A 78 -7.77 3.48 1.46
N ALA A 79 -7.29 4.71 1.68
CA ALA A 79 -7.79 5.90 1.00
C ALA A 79 -6.68 6.83 0.51
N LEU A 80 -6.93 7.49 -0.62
CA LEU A 80 -6.06 8.48 -1.24
C LEU A 80 -6.75 9.85 -1.23
N LEU A 81 -6.12 10.84 -0.59
CA LEU A 81 -6.53 12.23 -0.76
C LEU A 81 -5.91 12.78 -2.06
N ASN A 82 -6.68 12.76 -3.14
CA ASN A 82 -6.24 13.08 -4.49
C ASN A 82 -6.29 14.60 -4.79
N VAL A 83 -5.52 15.37 -4.05
CA VAL A 83 -5.40 16.83 -4.22
C VAL A 83 -4.84 17.14 -5.61
N ASP A 84 -5.52 18.02 -6.36
CA ASP A 84 -5.13 18.47 -7.71
C ASP A 84 -4.81 17.35 -8.70
N GLY A 85 -5.37 16.15 -8.49
CA GLY A 85 -5.13 14.99 -9.35
C GLY A 85 -3.75 14.34 -9.20
N TYR A 86 -3.05 14.58 -8.09
CA TYR A 86 -1.72 14.02 -7.81
C TYR A 86 -1.62 12.50 -8.05
N TYR A 87 -2.65 11.75 -7.64
CA TYR A 87 -2.70 10.29 -7.76
C TYR A 87 -3.38 9.78 -9.04
N ASN A 88 -3.72 10.63 -10.01
CA ASN A 88 -4.42 10.20 -11.23
C ASN A 88 -3.63 9.13 -11.99
N CYS A 89 -2.32 9.31 -12.15
CA CYS A 89 -1.47 8.31 -12.82
C CYS A 89 -1.40 6.98 -12.06
N LEU A 90 -1.40 7.03 -10.72
CA LEU A 90 -1.38 5.82 -9.89
C LEU A 90 -2.72 5.07 -9.97
N LEU A 91 -3.82 5.79 -9.93
CA LEU A 91 -5.15 5.21 -10.09
C LEU A 91 -5.32 4.58 -11.47
N ALA A 92 -4.85 5.25 -12.52
CA ALA A 92 -4.84 4.72 -13.88
C ALA A 92 -3.96 3.46 -14.00
N LEU A 93 -2.82 3.40 -13.28
CA LEU A 93 -2.01 2.18 -13.22
C LEU A 93 -2.80 1.02 -12.61
N PHE A 94 -3.58 1.25 -11.56
CA PHE A 94 -4.43 0.22 -10.97
C PHE A 94 -5.57 -0.19 -11.91
N ASP A 95 -6.17 0.75 -12.62
CA ASP A 95 -7.21 0.46 -13.62
C ASP A 95 -6.65 -0.39 -14.76
N ASN A 96 -5.48 -0.05 -15.30
CA ASN A 96 -4.78 -0.87 -16.30
C ASN A 96 -4.45 -2.26 -15.76
N GLY A 97 -4.07 -2.37 -14.49
CA GLY A 97 -3.84 -3.66 -13.83
C GLY A 97 -5.10 -4.54 -13.78
N VAL A 98 -6.29 -3.92 -13.70
CA VAL A 98 -7.56 -4.64 -13.82
C VAL A 98 -7.81 -5.08 -15.26
N GLU A 99 -7.60 -4.19 -16.22
CA GLU A 99 -7.80 -4.47 -17.65
C GLU A 99 -6.90 -5.62 -18.14
N GLU A 100 -5.65 -5.67 -17.69
CA GLU A 100 -4.70 -6.74 -18.04
C GLU A 100 -4.83 -8.00 -17.16
N GLY A 101 -5.78 -8.04 -16.21
CA GLY A 101 -6.07 -9.23 -15.39
C GLY A 101 -5.18 -9.42 -14.14
N PHE A 102 -4.21 -8.54 -13.90
CA PHE A 102 -3.33 -8.61 -12.72
C PHE A 102 -4.05 -8.26 -11.41
N ILE A 103 -5.05 -7.39 -11.46
CA ILE A 103 -5.86 -6.98 -10.31
C ILE A 103 -7.30 -7.43 -10.54
N LYS A 104 -7.86 -8.22 -9.63
CA LYS A 104 -9.28 -8.56 -9.72
C LYS A 104 -10.14 -7.29 -9.60
N PRO A 105 -11.22 -7.12 -10.38
CA PRO A 105 -12.09 -5.94 -10.31
C PRO A 105 -12.62 -5.64 -8.89
N VAL A 106 -12.77 -6.67 -8.08
CA VAL A 106 -13.17 -6.57 -6.67
C VAL A 106 -12.04 -6.02 -5.77
N ALA A 107 -10.79 -6.45 -5.97
CA ALA A 107 -9.62 -5.94 -5.25
C ALA A 107 -9.34 -4.47 -5.59
N ARG A 108 -9.68 -4.02 -6.81
CA ARG A 108 -9.58 -2.60 -7.20
C ARG A 108 -10.41 -1.66 -6.31
N ARG A 109 -11.47 -2.17 -5.69
CA ARG A 109 -12.35 -1.41 -4.77
C ARG A 109 -11.75 -1.19 -3.39
N ILE A 110 -10.62 -1.82 -3.08
CA ILE A 110 -9.89 -1.59 -1.81
C ILE A 110 -9.48 -0.13 -1.68
N VAL A 111 -9.00 0.48 -2.78
CA VAL A 111 -8.49 1.85 -2.78
C VAL A 111 -9.61 2.85 -3.04
N LEU A 112 -9.95 3.63 -2.02
CA LEU A 112 -10.83 4.79 -2.13
C LEU A 112 -10.02 6.03 -2.53
N SER A 113 -10.64 6.94 -3.27
CA SER A 113 -10.03 8.24 -3.56
C SER A 113 -11.06 9.36 -3.65
N ALA A 114 -10.66 10.56 -3.24
CA ALA A 114 -11.45 11.78 -3.38
C ALA A 114 -10.54 13.02 -3.37
N PRO A 115 -10.93 14.12 -4.03
CA PRO A 115 -10.14 15.36 -4.08
C PRO A 115 -10.18 16.14 -2.76
N THR A 116 -11.20 15.92 -1.91
CA THR A 116 -11.37 16.64 -0.64
C THR A 116 -11.47 15.68 0.54
N ALA A 117 -10.98 16.11 1.71
CA ALA A 117 -11.01 15.30 2.92
C ALA A 117 -12.44 14.95 3.34
N LYS A 118 -13.38 15.90 3.15
CA LYS A 118 -14.80 15.69 3.46
C LYS A 118 -15.40 14.56 2.63
N GLU A 119 -15.19 14.57 1.32
CA GLU A 119 -15.67 13.51 0.44
C GLU A 119 -14.99 12.17 0.75
N LEU A 120 -13.69 12.20 1.08
CA LEU A 120 -12.94 10.99 1.41
C LEU A 120 -13.50 10.32 2.66
N ILE A 121 -13.76 11.08 3.73
CA ILE A 121 -14.34 10.58 4.98
C ILE A 121 -15.70 9.93 4.71
N ILE A 122 -16.58 10.58 3.93
CA ILE A 122 -17.89 10.02 3.58
C ILE A 122 -17.74 8.67 2.86
N LYS A 123 -16.81 8.57 1.90
CA LYS A 123 -16.56 7.30 1.19
C LYS A 123 -16.03 6.22 2.14
N MET A 124 -15.19 6.60 3.09
CA MET A 124 -14.60 5.68 4.07
C MET A 124 -15.64 5.16 5.07
N GLU A 125 -16.57 6.02 5.52
CA GLU A 125 -17.69 5.61 6.41
C GLU A 125 -18.65 4.62 5.70
N GLN A 126 -18.74 4.71 4.37
CA GLN A 126 -19.57 3.83 3.54
C GLN A 126 -18.80 2.59 3.05
N TYR A 127 -17.54 2.43 3.45
CA TYR A 127 -16.71 1.33 3.01
C TYR A 127 -17.22 -0.01 3.56
N ILE A 128 -17.41 -0.96 2.66
CA ILE A 128 -17.73 -2.35 3.02
C ILE A 128 -16.50 -3.20 2.71
N PRO A 129 -15.91 -3.87 3.72
CA PRO A 129 -14.73 -4.68 3.51
C PRO A 129 -14.99 -5.83 2.55
N PHE A 130 -14.03 -6.04 1.65
CA PHE A 130 -14.05 -7.16 0.74
C PHE A 130 -13.39 -8.39 1.38
N HIS A 131 -14.04 -9.55 1.25
CA HIS A 131 -13.46 -10.84 1.65
C HIS A 131 -13.66 -11.85 0.51
N GLU A 132 -12.59 -12.12 -0.24
CA GLU A 132 -12.53 -13.28 -1.13
C GLU A 132 -11.11 -13.83 -1.09
N HIS A 133 -10.98 -15.16 -1.06
CA HIS A 133 -9.69 -15.83 -1.05
C HIS A 133 -8.90 -15.45 -2.32
N VAL A 134 -7.78 -14.74 -2.15
CA VAL A 134 -6.92 -14.34 -3.26
C VAL A 134 -5.91 -15.44 -3.55
N SER A 135 -6.26 -16.31 -4.50
CA SER A 135 -5.28 -16.91 -5.41
C SER A 135 -5.57 -16.35 -6.80
N SER A 136 -4.72 -15.44 -7.30
CA SER A 136 -4.67 -15.13 -8.73
C SER A 136 -3.83 -16.21 -9.41
N HIS A 137 -4.43 -17.00 -10.30
CA HIS A 137 -3.75 -18.04 -11.06
C HIS A 137 -3.19 -17.55 -12.41
N GLU A 138 -3.11 -16.24 -12.62
CA GLU A 138 -2.61 -15.69 -13.88
C GLU A 138 -1.13 -15.35 -13.76
N SER A 139 -0.34 -16.41 -13.90
CA SER A 139 1.08 -16.34 -14.23
C SER A 139 1.24 -15.68 -15.59
N TRP A 140 2.11 -14.67 -15.68
CA TRP A 140 2.62 -14.09 -16.92
C TRP A 140 2.74 -15.16 -18.02
N GLN A 141 1.98 -15.03 -19.11
CA GLN A 141 2.22 -15.85 -20.28
C GLN A 141 3.61 -15.47 -20.81
N MET A 142 4.54 -16.43 -20.74
CA MET A 142 5.94 -16.32 -21.14
C MET A 142 6.15 -15.84 -22.58
N GLU A 143 5.08 -15.78 -23.39
CA GLU A 143 5.10 -15.21 -24.74
C GLU A 143 5.48 -13.72 -24.77
N LYS A 144 5.09 -12.89 -23.78
CA LYS A 144 5.51 -11.47 -23.73
C LYS A 144 7.01 -11.29 -23.38
N LEU A 145 7.64 -12.28 -22.72
CA LEU A 145 9.08 -12.26 -22.43
C LEU A 145 9.94 -12.73 -23.62
N ALA A 146 9.35 -13.39 -24.62
CA ALA A 146 10.05 -13.72 -25.87
C ALA A 146 10.51 -12.45 -26.59
N PHE A 147 9.77 -11.34 -26.45
CA PHE A 147 10.13 -10.02 -26.97
C PHE A 147 11.45 -9.46 -26.40
N LEU A 148 11.78 -9.79 -25.14
CA LEU A 148 13.08 -9.43 -24.55
C LEU A 148 14.23 -10.35 -24.99
N GLY A 149 13.91 -11.52 -25.57
CA GLY A 149 14.90 -12.41 -26.18
C GLY A 149 15.51 -11.84 -27.45
N GLU A 150 14.77 -11.03 -28.20
CA GLU A 150 15.23 -10.40 -29.45
C GLU A 150 16.12 -9.16 -29.20
N LEU A 151 16.07 -8.57 -28.00
CA LEU A 151 16.81 -7.36 -27.64
C LEU A 151 18.25 -7.60 -27.14
N GLY A 152 18.73 -8.85 -27.12
CA GLY A 152 20.15 -9.16 -26.85
C GLY A 152 20.67 -8.73 -25.47
N LEU A 153 19.80 -8.55 -24.47
CA LEU A 153 20.21 -8.08 -23.14
C LEU A 153 21.04 -9.16 -22.40
N PRO A 154 22.11 -8.75 -21.68
CA PRO A 154 22.98 -9.68 -20.97
C PRO A 154 22.22 -10.46 -19.88
N LEU A 155 22.63 -11.72 -19.68
CA LEU A 155 21.98 -12.72 -18.81
C LEU A 155 21.75 -12.24 -17.35
N ASN A 156 22.56 -11.30 -16.88
CA ASN A 156 22.46 -10.69 -15.55
C ASN A 156 21.19 -9.84 -15.36
N ALA A 157 20.72 -9.14 -16.39
CA ALA A 157 19.49 -8.34 -16.33
C ALA A 157 18.24 -9.25 -16.28
N LYS A 158 18.31 -10.40 -16.96
CA LYS A 158 17.23 -11.41 -17.00
C LYS A 158 17.01 -12.09 -15.65
N LEU A 159 18.09 -12.30 -14.88
CA LEU A 159 18.05 -12.81 -13.51
C LEU A 159 17.45 -11.79 -12.53
N GLN A 160 17.79 -10.50 -12.62
CA GLN A 160 17.23 -9.49 -11.71
C GLN A 160 15.71 -9.31 -11.86
N LEU A 161 15.18 -9.39 -13.09
CA LEU A 161 13.74 -9.29 -13.36
C LEU A 161 12.95 -10.49 -12.83
N THR A 162 13.53 -11.70 -12.87
CA THR A 162 12.93 -12.90 -12.27
C THR A 162 12.94 -12.83 -10.74
N TRP A 163 13.99 -12.25 -10.13
CA TRP A 163 14.04 -12.08 -8.67
C TRP A 163 12.99 -11.11 -8.12
N ILE A 164 12.67 -10.01 -8.81
CA ILE A 164 11.63 -9.06 -8.37
C ILE A 164 10.24 -9.71 -8.39
N SER A 165 9.95 -10.46 -9.44
CA SER A 165 8.66 -11.15 -9.60
C SER A 165 8.51 -12.34 -8.64
N GLN A 166 9.56 -13.14 -8.41
CA GLN A 166 9.54 -14.22 -7.42
C GLN A 166 9.60 -13.73 -5.96
N GLY A 167 10.28 -12.62 -5.68
CA GLY A 167 10.37 -12.02 -4.35
C GLY A 167 9.01 -11.50 -3.84
N ILE A 168 8.20 -10.91 -4.73
CA ILE A 168 6.83 -10.49 -4.43
C ILE A 168 5.92 -11.70 -4.14
N ILE A 169 6.11 -12.83 -4.84
CA ILE A 169 5.36 -14.07 -4.60
C ILE A 169 5.79 -14.75 -3.28
N ASN A 170 7.09 -14.77 -2.97
CA ASN A 170 7.60 -15.38 -1.73
C ASN A 170 7.37 -14.51 -0.47
N LEU A 171 7.13 -13.20 -0.60
CA LEU A 171 6.64 -12.38 0.52
C LEU A 171 5.24 -12.84 0.99
N MET A 172 4.43 -13.47 0.13
CA MET A 172 3.10 -13.99 0.50
C MET A 172 3.14 -15.36 1.21
N SER A 173 4.29 -16.06 1.24
CA SER A 173 4.45 -17.34 1.96
C SER A 173 5.06 -17.19 3.36
N TRP A 174 5.37 -15.95 3.78
CA TRP A 174 5.90 -15.62 5.11
C TRP A 174 4.91 -14.78 5.92
N ALA A 175 3.65 -15.21 6.00
CA ALA A 175 2.76 -14.79 7.07
C ALA A 175 2.87 -15.85 8.18
N PRO A 176 3.54 -15.59 9.31
CA PRO A 176 3.41 -16.46 10.47
C PRO A 176 1.95 -16.41 10.90
N SER A 177 1.36 -17.59 11.08
CA SER A 177 0.03 -17.78 11.65
C SER A 177 -0.10 -17.00 12.97
N LEU A 178 -0.93 -15.96 12.95
CA LEU A 178 -1.51 -15.29 14.11
C LEU A 178 -3.03 -15.31 13.96
#